data_AF-J3FEB1-F1
#
_entry.id   AF-J3FEB1-F1
#
_cell.length_a   1.000
_cell.length_b   1.000
_cell.length_c   1.000
_cell.angle_alpha   90.00
_cell.angle_beta   90.00
_cell.angle_gamma   90.00
#
_symmetry.space_group_name_H-M   'P 1'
#
loop_
_entity.id
_entity.type
_entity.pdbx_description
1 polymer ?
#
loop_
_entity_poly.entity_id
_entity_poly.type
_entity_poly.pdbx_seq_one_letter_code
_entity_poly.pdbx_strand_id
1 'polypeptide(L)'
;MNILKVGLCLMAASLLCGCNPLMSASLNNLKAAVVGPDEVDVSAAEVAGVNYPQMKLTTPSGSGVLALVREREDLQFWVASGKQVLLLRNGLAVRSIGLGLEGDLDGTRLADDSPFKQGLHHVADGFTTRRWIDLYKGQEVGVIVNSRFSRRSEQTLQILDKEYTVLRVDEQIDAPAIGLSATNRYWVDPRDGFILQSEQQLTSQLRVKVVQLTPDRRHLP
;
A
#
# COMPACT_ATOMS: atom_id res chain seq x y z
N MET A 1 36.65 -22.17 -36.08
CA MET A 1 35.68 -21.13 -36.48
C MET A 1 34.38 -21.14 -35.65
N ASN A 2 34.41 -21.59 -34.37
CA ASN A 2 33.21 -21.58 -33.49
C ASN A 2 33.39 -20.73 -32.23
N ILE A 3 34.63 -20.46 -31.80
CA ILE A 3 34.95 -19.74 -30.56
C ILE A 3 34.66 -18.23 -30.71
N LEU A 4 34.90 -17.68 -31.91
CA LEU A 4 34.64 -16.27 -32.23
C LEU A 4 33.13 -15.94 -32.24
N LYS A 5 32.29 -16.91 -32.65
CA LYS A 5 30.83 -16.76 -32.69
C LYS A 5 30.22 -16.82 -31.28
N VAL A 6 30.74 -17.70 -30.42
CA VAL A 6 30.31 -17.81 -29.01
C VAL A 6 30.69 -16.55 -28.22
N GLY A 7 31.89 -16.00 -28.43
CA GLY A 7 32.32 -14.76 -27.79
C GLY A 7 31.45 -13.55 -28.18
N LEU A 8 31.06 -13.44 -29.45
CA LEU A 8 30.20 -12.36 -29.93
C LEU A 8 28.77 -12.46 -29.36
N CYS A 9 28.22 -13.68 -29.23
CA CYS A 9 26.92 -13.89 -28.60
C CYS A 9 26.92 -13.57 -27.09
N LEU A 10 27.99 -13.90 -26.35
CA LEU A 10 28.11 -13.54 -24.94
C LEU A 10 28.23 -12.02 -24.72
N MET A 11 28.92 -11.32 -25.62
CA MET A 11 29.07 -9.86 -25.56
C MET A 11 27.77 -9.13 -25.91
N ALA A 12 26.99 -9.65 -26.86
CA ALA A 12 25.65 -9.15 -27.17
C ALA A 12 24.63 -9.42 -26.04
N ALA A 13 24.74 -10.56 -25.35
CA ALA A 13 23.88 -10.89 -24.22
C ALA A 13 24.17 -10.01 -22.98
N SER A 14 25.42 -9.59 -22.78
CA SER A 14 25.78 -8.69 -21.68
C SER A 14 25.36 -7.23 -21.91
N LEU A 15 25.15 -6.82 -23.17
CA LEU A 15 24.55 -5.52 -23.52
C LEU A 15 23.02 -5.48 -23.34
N LEU A 16 22.36 -6.64 -23.21
CA LEU A 16 20.92 -6.74 -22.93
C LEU A 16 20.62 -6.79 -21.42
N CYS A 17 21.64 -6.91 -20.57
CA CYS A 17 21.52 -6.74 -19.11
C CYS A 17 21.56 -5.25 -18.71
N GLY A 18 20.83 -4.40 -19.44
CA GLY A 18 20.56 -3.04 -18.99
C GLY A 18 19.50 -3.08 -17.89
N CYS A 19 19.91 -3.01 -16.63
CA CYS A 19 18.99 -2.67 -15.53
C CYS A 19 18.23 -1.41 -15.91
N ASN A 20 16.92 -1.50 -16.12
CA ASN A 20 16.06 -0.47 -16.71
C ASN A 20 16.28 0.93 -16.07
N PRO A 21 17.15 1.80 -16.63
CA PRO A 21 17.58 3.03 -15.94
C PRO A 21 16.47 4.07 -15.88
N LEU A 22 15.50 3.97 -16.80
CA LEU A 22 14.30 4.78 -16.87
C LEU A 22 13.43 4.62 -15.63
N MET A 23 13.35 3.40 -15.08
CA MET A 23 12.55 3.13 -13.89
C MET A 23 13.21 3.69 -12.62
N SER A 24 14.54 3.63 -12.51
CA SER A 24 15.28 4.25 -11.39
C SER A 24 15.26 5.78 -11.45
N ALA A 25 15.43 6.37 -12.63
CA ALA A 25 15.40 7.82 -12.80
C ALA A 25 14.01 8.40 -12.46
N SER A 26 12.94 7.68 -12.79
CA SER A 26 11.58 8.11 -12.46
C SER A 26 11.25 8.03 -10.97
N LEU A 27 11.82 7.08 -10.22
CA LEU A 27 11.61 6.98 -8.77
C LEU A 27 12.44 8.02 -7.99
N ASN A 28 13.58 8.45 -8.52
CA ASN A 28 14.43 9.46 -7.89
C ASN A 28 13.79 10.86 -7.85
N ASN A 29 12.85 11.15 -8.76
CA ASN A 29 12.10 12.41 -8.79
C ASN A 29 10.93 12.44 -7.78
N LEU A 30 10.65 11.32 -7.11
CA LEU A 30 9.62 11.25 -6.09
C LEU A 30 10.12 11.96 -4.83
N LYS A 31 9.30 12.87 -4.26
CA LYS A 31 9.63 13.54 -2.99
C LYS A 31 9.92 12.49 -1.91
N ALA A 32 11.20 12.35 -1.60
CA ALA A 32 11.66 11.55 -0.48
C ALA A 32 11.52 12.40 0.78
N ALA A 33 10.57 12.08 1.66
CA ALA A 33 10.94 12.15 3.07
C ALA A 33 11.07 10.71 3.53
N VAL A 34 12.31 10.27 3.44
CA VAL A 34 12.72 8.98 3.91
C VAL A 34 13.52 9.30 5.15
N VAL A 35 12.84 9.19 6.29
CA VAL A 35 13.34 9.37 7.67
C VAL A 35 13.51 10.83 8.11
N GLY A 36 12.45 11.35 8.73
CA GLY A 36 12.38 12.62 9.45
C GLY A 36 10.96 12.80 10.03
N PRO A 37 10.77 13.45 11.20
CA PRO A 37 9.45 13.64 11.80
C PRO A 37 8.57 14.62 11.00
N ASP A 38 9.14 15.36 10.07
CA ASP A 38 8.44 16.39 9.32
C ASP A 38 7.45 15.76 8.33
N GLU A 39 6.23 16.27 8.36
CA GLU A 39 5.20 15.84 7.43
C GLU A 39 5.52 16.31 6.01
N VAL A 40 5.46 15.41 5.03
CA VAL A 40 5.61 15.78 3.62
C VAL A 40 4.34 16.47 3.17
N ASP A 41 4.49 17.76 2.89
CA ASP A 41 3.50 18.50 2.12
C ASP A 41 3.71 18.24 0.62
N VAL A 42 2.63 17.82 -0.03
CA VAL A 42 2.59 17.44 -1.44
C VAL A 42 1.49 18.23 -2.11
N SER A 43 1.85 19.04 -3.09
CA SER A 43 0.91 19.86 -3.85
C SER A 43 0.33 19.12 -5.06
N ALA A 44 -0.83 19.55 -5.56
CA ALA A 44 -1.42 18.99 -6.77
C ALA A 44 -0.52 19.16 -8.01
N ALA A 45 0.20 20.27 -8.11
CA ALA A 45 1.13 20.54 -9.21
C ALA A 45 2.29 19.53 -9.24
N GLU A 46 2.83 19.17 -8.08
CA GLU A 46 3.88 18.15 -7.98
C GLU A 46 3.38 16.77 -8.39
N VAL A 47 2.17 16.41 -7.95
CA VAL A 47 1.54 15.12 -8.30
C VAL A 47 1.23 15.04 -9.80
N ALA A 48 0.80 16.15 -10.41
CA ALA A 48 0.51 16.23 -11.84
C ALA A 48 1.77 16.08 -12.72
N GLY A 49 2.94 16.46 -12.20
CA GLY A 49 4.22 16.35 -12.92
C GLY A 49 4.79 14.94 -13.06
N VAL A 50 4.18 13.94 -12.40
CA VAL A 50 4.64 12.54 -12.41
C VAL A 50 3.60 11.65 -13.09
N ASN A 51 4.04 10.83 -14.06
CA ASN A 51 3.17 10.00 -14.89
C ASN A 51 2.62 8.75 -14.20
N TYR A 52 3.16 8.39 -13.03
CA TYR A 52 2.77 7.18 -12.31
C TYR A 52 1.71 7.49 -11.23
N PRO A 53 0.85 6.52 -10.89
CA PRO A 53 0.00 6.63 -9.72
C PRO A 53 0.84 6.81 -8.45
N GLN A 54 0.39 7.70 -7.57
CA GLN A 54 1.08 8.08 -6.36
C GLN A 54 0.16 8.02 -5.15
N MET A 55 0.72 7.68 -4.00
CA MET A 55 0.05 7.78 -2.70
C MET A 55 0.98 8.40 -1.66
N LYS A 56 0.41 9.15 -0.72
CA LYS A 56 1.09 9.57 0.51
C LYS A 56 0.95 8.47 1.54
N LEU A 57 2.07 8.07 2.13
CA LEU A 57 2.15 7.15 3.25
C LEU A 57 2.65 7.91 4.48
N THR A 58 1.97 7.77 5.60
CA THR A 58 2.44 8.23 6.91
C THR A 58 2.57 7.04 7.85
N THR A 59 3.69 6.95 8.55
CA THR A 59 4.03 5.96 9.58
C THR A 59 4.42 6.68 10.87
N PRO A 60 4.69 5.98 11.99
CA PRO A 60 5.21 6.62 13.20
C PRO A 60 6.60 7.23 13.02
N SER A 61 7.36 6.78 12.02
CA SER A 61 8.74 7.22 11.74
C SER A 61 8.83 8.39 10.74
N GLY A 62 7.71 8.80 10.15
CA GLY A 62 7.65 9.91 9.20
C GLY A 62 6.58 9.71 8.13
N SER A 63 6.61 10.54 7.10
CA SER A 63 5.71 10.41 5.95
C SER A 63 6.48 10.51 4.65
N GLY A 64 5.93 10.03 3.54
CA GLY A 64 6.58 10.05 2.24
C GLY A 64 5.61 9.74 1.11
N VAL A 65 6.06 9.95 -0.13
CA VAL A 65 5.29 9.57 -1.32
C VAL A 65 5.79 8.23 -1.83
N LEU A 66 4.86 7.35 -2.19
CA LEU A 66 5.13 6.08 -2.85
C LEU A 66 4.52 6.11 -4.25
N ALA A 67 5.24 5.52 -5.20
CA ALA A 67 4.77 5.34 -6.57
C ALA A 67 4.35 3.88 -6.80
N LEU A 68 3.30 3.68 -7.59
CA LEU A 68 2.91 2.34 -8.04
C LEU A 68 3.90 1.87 -9.12
N VAL A 69 4.71 0.86 -8.79
CA VAL A 69 5.71 0.32 -9.74
C VAL A 69 5.22 -0.91 -10.48
N ARG A 70 4.19 -1.57 -9.96
CA ARG A 70 3.60 -2.79 -10.53
C ARG A 70 2.22 -3.04 -9.94
N GLU A 71 1.35 -3.56 -10.79
CA GLU A 71 0.06 -4.14 -10.39
C GLU A 71 -0.06 -5.55 -10.98
N ARG A 72 -0.63 -6.49 -10.22
CA ARG A 72 -0.92 -7.86 -10.64
C ARG A 72 -2.27 -8.25 -10.07
N GLU A 73 -3.28 -8.33 -10.93
CA GLU A 73 -4.67 -8.53 -10.51
C GLU A 73 -5.05 -7.50 -9.44
N ASP A 74 -5.36 -7.94 -8.21
CA ASP A 74 -5.73 -7.08 -7.10
C ASP A 74 -4.53 -6.62 -6.24
N LEU A 75 -3.30 -7.08 -6.55
CA LEU A 75 -2.09 -6.79 -5.78
C LEU A 75 -1.30 -5.62 -6.38
N GLN A 76 -1.14 -4.57 -5.60
CA GLN A 76 -0.41 -3.36 -5.95
C GLN A 76 0.91 -3.26 -5.20
N PHE A 77 1.98 -2.92 -5.92
CA PHE A 77 3.32 -2.74 -5.38
C PHE A 77 3.66 -1.26 -5.34
N TRP A 78 3.67 -0.69 -4.15
CA TRP A 78 3.99 0.71 -3.92
C TRP A 78 5.38 0.84 -3.32
N VAL A 79 6.20 1.69 -3.93
CA VAL A 79 7.62 1.83 -3.57
C VAL A 79 7.96 3.28 -3.32
N ALA A 80 8.64 3.54 -2.20
CA ALA A 80 9.23 4.83 -1.89
C ALA A 80 10.63 4.93 -2.49
N SER A 81 11.12 6.15 -2.71
CA SER A 81 12.51 6.39 -3.17
C SER A 81 13.56 5.79 -2.23
N GLY A 82 13.25 5.70 -0.93
CA GLY A 82 14.06 5.05 0.11
C GLY A 82 14.03 3.53 0.10
N LYS A 83 13.44 2.91 -0.93
CA LYS A 83 13.24 1.46 -1.11
C LYS A 83 12.29 0.81 -0.11
N GLN A 84 11.59 1.58 0.72
CA GLN A 84 10.47 1.04 1.48
C GLN A 84 9.36 0.59 0.55
N VAL A 85 8.68 -0.50 0.91
CA VAL A 85 7.65 -1.11 0.10
C VAL A 85 6.39 -1.30 0.91
N LEU A 86 5.24 -0.99 0.31
CA LEU A 86 3.92 -1.36 0.81
C LEU A 86 3.18 -2.11 -0.30
N LEU A 87 2.73 -3.33 -0.01
CA LEU A 87 1.82 -4.06 -0.90
C LEU A 87 0.39 -3.87 -0.41
N LEU A 88 -0.48 -3.45 -1.32
CA LEU A 88 -1.90 -3.30 -1.06
C LEU A 88 -2.70 -4.32 -1.88
N ARG A 89 -3.78 -4.84 -1.29
CA ARG A 89 -4.82 -5.59 -2.00
C ARG A 89 -6.16 -4.91 -1.72
N ASN A 90 -6.77 -4.34 -2.75
CA ASN A 90 -8.05 -3.59 -2.61
C ASN A 90 -8.02 -2.58 -1.44
N GLY A 91 -6.89 -1.86 -1.30
CA GLY A 91 -6.66 -0.88 -0.24
C GLY A 91 -6.28 -1.44 1.15
N LEU A 92 -6.33 -2.76 1.37
CA LEU A 92 -5.78 -3.40 2.58
C LEU A 92 -4.27 -3.60 2.42
N ALA A 93 -3.48 -3.20 3.41
CA ALA A 93 -2.07 -3.53 3.45
C ALA A 93 -1.87 -5.02 3.72
N VAL A 94 -1.17 -5.71 2.81
CA VAL A 94 -0.91 -7.15 2.90
C VAL A 94 0.54 -7.51 3.17
N ARG A 95 1.46 -6.57 2.95
CA ARG A 95 2.89 -6.70 3.30
C ARG A 95 3.55 -5.32 3.37
N SER A 96 4.49 -5.16 4.30
CA SER A 96 5.40 -4.01 4.36
C SER A 96 6.86 -4.47 4.34
N ILE A 97 7.76 -3.61 3.87
CA ILE A 97 9.22 -3.82 3.94
C ILE A 97 9.89 -2.49 4.26
N GLY A 98 10.63 -2.45 5.37
CA GLY A 98 11.41 -1.28 5.81
C GLY A 98 10.55 -0.14 6.35
N LEU A 99 9.29 -0.38 6.74
CA LEU A 99 8.40 0.64 7.30
C LEU A 99 8.38 0.64 8.83
N GLY A 100 8.43 -0.53 9.44
CA GLY A 100 8.43 -0.67 10.90
C GLY A 100 9.83 -0.64 11.50
N LEU A 101 10.05 0.20 12.51
CA LEU A 101 11.29 0.19 13.32
C LEU A 101 11.46 -1.13 14.08
N GLU A 102 10.35 -1.65 14.59
CA GLU A 102 10.28 -2.88 15.39
C GLU A 102 9.76 -4.08 14.59
N GLY A 103 9.75 -4.00 13.26
CA GLY A 103 9.34 -5.09 12.38
C GLY A 103 8.14 -4.78 11.49
N ASP A 104 8.07 -5.52 10.39
CA ASP A 104 7.11 -5.36 9.32
C ASP A 104 6.06 -6.49 9.30
N LEU A 105 4.96 -6.22 8.59
CA LEU A 105 3.99 -7.23 8.17
C LEU A 105 4.58 -8.02 7.01
N ASP A 106 4.92 -9.30 7.21
CA ASP A 106 5.57 -10.12 6.17
C ASP A 106 4.56 -10.71 5.17
N GLY A 107 3.34 -10.98 5.64
CA GLY A 107 2.28 -11.52 4.79
C GLY A 107 0.91 -11.37 5.41
N THR A 108 -0.11 -11.35 4.54
CA THR A 108 -1.53 -11.40 4.93
C THR A 108 -2.27 -12.34 4.00
N ARG A 109 -3.07 -13.23 4.58
CA ARG A 109 -3.97 -14.13 3.87
C ARG A 109 -5.39 -13.89 4.33
N LEU A 110 -6.26 -13.64 3.36
CA LEU A 110 -7.67 -13.33 3.58
C LEU A 110 -8.53 -14.59 3.50
N ALA A 111 -9.52 -14.68 4.38
CA ALA A 111 -10.61 -15.63 4.21
C ALA A 111 -11.37 -15.39 2.89
N ASP A 112 -12.11 -16.39 2.42
CA ASP A 112 -12.86 -16.31 1.16
C ASP A 112 -14.01 -15.31 1.22
N ASP A 113 -14.61 -15.16 2.39
CA ASP A 113 -15.68 -14.20 2.68
C ASP A 113 -15.18 -12.78 2.97
N SER A 114 -13.89 -12.50 2.77
CA SER A 114 -13.32 -11.20 3.11
C SER A 114 -14.01 -10.07 2.34
N PRO A 115 -14.49 -9.01 3.03
CA PRO A 115 -15.22 -7.92 2.38
C PRO A 115 -14.30 -7.07 1.50
N PHE A 116 -12.97 -7.16 1.70
CA PHE A 116 -11.99 -6.54 0.79
C PHE A 116 -12.00 -7.18 -0.60
N LYS A 117 -12.43 -8.44 -0.76
CA LYS A 117 -12.56 -9.09 -2.09
C LYS A 117 -13.81 -8.63 -2.85
N GLN A 118 -14.87 -8.28 -2.11
CA GLN A 118 -16.16 -7.86 -2.67
C GLN A 118 -16.29 -6.34 -2.78
N GLY A 119 -15.42 -5.60 -2.09
CA GLY A 119 -15.43 -4.15 -1.99
C GLY A 119 -16.15 -3.68 -0.72
N LEU A 120 -15.48 -2.89 0.10
CA LEU A 120 -16.00 -2.48 1.41
C LEU A 120 -17.31 -1.67 1.36
N HIS A 121 -17.62 -1.03 0.22
CA HIS A 121 -18.91 -0.34 0.01
C HIS A 121 -20.14 -1.26 0.11
N HIS A 122 -19.97 -2.59 0.06
CA HIS A 122 -21.04 -3.58 0.23
C HIS A 122 -21.05 -4.24 1.61
N VAL A 123 -20.11 -3.92 2.50
CA VAL A 123 -20.03 -4.57 3.81
C VAL A 123 -21.27 -4.23 4.65
N ALA A 124 -21.87 -5.27 5.24
CA ALA A 124 -22.95 -5.11 6.19
C ALA A 124 -22.41 -4.60 7.54
N ASP A 125 -23.22 -3.81 8.25
CA ASP A 125 -22.87 -3.38 9.60
C ASP A 125 -22.79 -4.57 10.55
N GLY A 126 -21.76 -4.62 11.38
CA GLY A 126 -21.49 -5.73 12.30
C GLY A 126 -20.91 -6.98 11.65
N PHE A 127 -20.64 -6.98 10.33
CA PHE A 127 -20.02 -8.11 9.64
C PHE A 127 -18.69 -8.49 10.29
N THR A 128 -18.44 -9.78 10.43
CA THR A 128 -17.19 -10.31 11.02
C THR A 128 -16.53 -11.29 10.08
N THR A 129 -15.21 -11.22 10.02
CA THR A 129 -14.37 -12.22 9.33
C THR A 129 -13.04 -12.31 10.06
N ARG A 130 -12.12 -13.10 9.51
CA ARG A 130 -10.76 -13.25 10.02
C ARG A 130 -9.76 -13.20 8.88
N ARG A 131 -8.55 -12.79 9.23
CA ARG A 131 -7.37 -12.91 8.37
C ARG A 131 -6.23 -13.52 9.15
N TRP A 132 -5.23 -14.01 8.42
CA TRP A 132 -3.99 -14.50 8.99
C TRP A 132 -2.87 -13.57 8.58
N ILE A 133 -2.02 -13.22 9.52
CA ILE A 133 -0.83 -12.41 9.27
C ILE A 133 0.42 -13.17 9.67
N ASP A 134 1.50 -12.87 8.96
CA ASP A 134 2.84 -13.33 9.26
C ASP A 134 3.69 -12.10 9.62
N LEU A 135 4.47 -12.17 10.70
CA LEU A 135 5.27 -11.06 11.21
C LEU A 135 6.75 -11.39 11.15
N TYR A 136 7.55 -10.43 10.66
CA TYR A 136 8.99 -10.64 10.47
C TYR A 136 9.74 -10.78 11.80
N LYS A 137 9.40 -9.94 12.80
CA LYS A 137 10.03 -9.97 14.13
C LYS A 137 9.24 -10.90 15.03
N GLY A 138 9.82 -12.06 15.38
CA GLY A 138 9.21 -13.07 16.27
C GLY A 138 8.91 -14.42 15.61
N GLN A 139 9.09 -14.56 14.28
CA GLN A 139 8.72 -15.77 13.52
C GLN A 139 7.25 -16.19 13.74
N GLU A 140 6.38 -15.23 14.05
CA GLU A 140 4.96 -15.48 14.27
C GLU A 140 4.29 -15.62 12.91
N VAL A 141 3.98 -16.86 12.55
CA VAL A 141 3.34 -17.22 11.29
C VAL A 141 1.91 -17.64 11.58
N GLY A 142 0.98 -17.16 10.77
CA GLY A 142 -0.42 -17.54 10.85
C GLY A 142 -1.15 -16.97 12.06
N VAL A 143 -0.75 -15.81 12.57
CA VAL A 143 -1.47 -15.12 13.64
C VAL A 143 -2.87 -14.77 13.15
N ILE A 144 -3.89 -15.20 13.89
CA ILE A 144 -5.28 -14.94 13.56
C ILE A 144 -5.64 -13.53 14.03
N VAL A 145 -6.11 -12.70 13.10
CA VAL A 145 -6.70 -11.39 13.36
C VAL A 145 -8.20 -11.51 13.12
N ASN A 146 -8.99 -11.27 14.16
CA ASN A 146 -10.44 -11.19 14.08
C ASN A 146 -10.84 -9.76 13.74
N SER A 147 -11.76 -9.62 12.78
CA SER A 147 -12.25 -8.31 12.33
C SER A 147 -13.75 -8.20 12.56
N ARG A 148 -14.19 -7.03 13.01
CA ARG A 148 -15.59 -6.59 13.00
C ARG A 148 -15.70 -5.28 12.26
N PHE A 149 -16.62 -5.18 11.32
CA PHE A 149 -16.82 -3.99 10.50
C PHE A 149 -18.02 -3.19 11.00
N SER A 150 -17.90 -1.87 10.95
CA SER A 150 -19.00 -0.94 11.22
C SER A 150 -19.12 0.05 10.06
N ARG A 151 -20.31 0.16 9.47
CA ARG A 151 -20.58 1.13 8.41
C ARG A 151 -20.97 2.46 9.04
N ARG A 152 -20.40 3.56 8.56
CA ARG A 152 -20.69 4.92 9.03
C ARG A 152 -21.40 5.71 7.93
N SER A 153 -21.72 6.97 8.22
CA SER A 153 -22.31 7.88 7.24
C SER A 153 -21.31 8.26 6.15
N GLU A 154 -21.85 8.73 5.02
CA GLU A 154 -21.05 9.42 4.01
C GLU A 154 -20.51 10.74 4.57
N GLN A 155 -19.35 11.14 4.09
CA GLN A 155 -18.69 12.39 4.45
C GLN A 155 -17.87 12.92 3.26
N THR A 156 -17.55 14.20 3.29
CA THR A 156 -16.63 14.80 2.32
C THR A 156 -15.19 14.60 2.78
N LEU A 157 -14.38 14.00 1.92
CA LEU A 157 -12.93 13.89 2.08
C LEU A 157 -12.26 14.83 1.08
N GLN A 158 -11.42 15.73 1.58
CA GLN A 158 -10.54 16.54 0.72
C GLN A 158 -9.20 15.83 0.55
N ILE A 159 -8.77 15.69 -0.71
CA ILE A 159 -7.43 15.23 -1.07
C ILE A 159 -6.88 16.21 -2.08
N LEU A 160 -5.78 16.89 -1.73
CA LEU A 160 -5.24 18.00 -2.50
C LEU A 160 -6.35 19.04 -2.76
N ASP A 161 -6.51 19.48 -4.01
CA ASP A 161 -7.50 20.49 -4.40
C ASP A 161 -8.85 19.87 -4.83
N LYS A 162 -9.13 18.61 -4.45
CA LYS A 162 -10.33 17.86 -4.86
C LYS A 162 -11.14 17.36 -3.67
N GLU A 163 -12.46 17.42 -3.81
CA GLU A 163 -13.41 16.87 -2.86
C GLU A 163 -13.98 15.53 -3.35
N TYR A 164 -14.14 14.59 -2.43
CA TYR A 164 -14.69 13.26 -2.69
C TYR A 164 -15.78 12.95 -1.67
N THR A 165 -16.96 12.54 -2.15
CA THR A 165 -17.98 11.93 -1.28
C THR A 165 -17.59 10.48 -1.01
N VAL A 166 -17.39 10.14 0.26
CA VAL A 166 -16.88 8.83 0.66
C VAL A 166 -17.71 8.21 1.78
N LEU A 167 -17.93 6.91 1.70
CA LEU A 167 -18.44 6.09 2.80
C LEU A 167 -17.30 5.78 3.75
N ARG A 168 -17.47 6.06 5.05
CA ARG A 168 -16.51 5.58 6.06
C ARG A 168 -16.89 4.19 6.56
N VAL A 169 -15.92 3.29 6.55
CA VAL A 169 -16.01 1.95 7.14
C VAL A 169 -14.93 1.82 8.21
N ASP A 170 -15.35 1.51 9.44
CA ASP A 170 -14.43 1.23 10.55
C ASP A 170 -14.28 -0.29 10.69
N GLU A 171 -13.07 -0.79 10.92
CA GLU A 171 -12.77 -2.20 11.22
C GLU A 171 -12.14 -2.27 12.61
N GLN A 172 -12.81 -2.85 13.60
CA GLN A 172 -12.18 -3.23 14.85
C GLN A 172 -11.45 -4.55 14.65
N ILE A 173 -10.15 -4.58 14.98
CA ILE A 173 -9.31 -5.76 14.89
C ILE A 173 -8.83 -6.21 16.27
N ASP A 174 -8.71 -7.52 16.43
CA ASP A 174 -8.21 -8.16 17.64
C ASP A 174 -7.40 -9.42 17.30
N ALA A 175 -6.19 -9.52 17.85
CA ALA A 175 -5.32 -10.70 17.79
C ALA A 175 -4.68 -10.90 19.18
N PRO A 176 -5.36 -11.65 20.09
CA PRO A 176 -4.94 -11.78 21.48
C PRO A 176 -3.55 -12.42 21.64
N ALA A 177 -3.19 -13.32 20.71
CA ALA A 177 -1.90 -14.03 20.72
C ALA A 177 -0.68 -13.08 20.74
N ILE A 178 -0.85 -11.87 20.20
CA ILE A 178 0.22 -10.86 20.09
C ILE A 178 -0.17 -9.54 20.78
N GLY A 179 -1.25 -9.54 21.56
CA GLY A 179 -1.76 -8.34 22.25
C GLY A 179 -2.16 -7.19 21.31
N LEU A 180 -2.49 -7.49 20.04
CA LEU A 180 -2.87 -6.48 19.06
C LEU A 180 -4.38 -6.21 19.15
N SER A 181 -4.75 -4.97 19.46
CA SER A 181 -6.13 -4.50 19.37
C SER A 181 -6.14 -3.07 18.83
N ALA A 182 -6.95 -2.81 17.81
CA ALA A 182 -6.99 -1.50 17.16
C ALA A 182 -8.29 -1.28 16.39
N THR A 183 -8.53 -0.03 16.00
CA THR A 183 -9.52 0.31 14.97
C THR A 183 -8.80 0.83 13.73
N ASN A 184 -9.05 0.18 12.60
CA ASN A 184 -8.71 0.64 11.27
C ASN A 184 -9.88 1.43 10.69
N ARG A 185 -9.60 2.35 9.77
CA ARG A 185 -10.61 3.18 9.12
C ARG A 185 -10.34 3.25 7.63
N TYR A 186 -11.40 3.17 6.85
CA TYR A 186 -11.36 3.18 5.40
C TYR A 186 -12.35 4.21 4.87
N TRP A 187 -11.88 5.08 3.98
CA TRP A 187 -12.70 6.06 3.26
C TRP A 187 -12.88 5.54 1.84
N VAL A 188 -14.07 5.04 1.58
CA VAL A 188 -14.41 4.20 0.44
C VAL A 188 -15.28 5.00 -0.52
N ASP A 189 -14.97 4.97 -1.81
CA ASP A 189 -15.87 5.48 -2.84
C ASP A 189 -17.15 4.62 -2.85
N PRO A 190 -18.34 5.20 -2.61
CA PRO A 190 -19.57 4.44 -2.55
C PRO A 190 -19.99 3.86 -3.92
N ARG A 191 -19.40 4.34 -5.01
CA ARG A 191 -19.76 3.94 -6.38
C ARG A 191 -19.09 2.64 -6.81
N ASP A 192 -17.85 2.43 -6.41
CA ASP A 192 -17.01 1.34 -6.93
C ASP A 192 -16.18 0.60 -5.86
N GLY A 193 -16.25 1.05 -4.60
CA GLY A 193 -15.53 0.42 -3.50
C GLY A 193 -14.04 0.78 -3.41
N PHE A 194 -13.53 1.70 -4.24
CA PHE A 194 -12.15 2.14 -4.19
C PHE A 194 -11.83 2.84 -2.87
N ILE A 195 -10.70 2.52 -2.25
CA ILE A 195 -10.31 3.11 -0.96
C ILE A 195 -9.38 4.30 -1.22
N LEU A 196 -9.91 5.51 -1.09
CA LEU A 196 -9.15 6.75 -1.32
C LEU A 196 -8.20 7.06 -0.16
N GLN A 197 -8.61 6.73 1.06
CA GLN A 197 -7.79 6.88 2.25
C GLN A 197 -8.00 5.68 3.19
N SER A 198 -6.95 5.31 3.91
CA SER A 198 -7.06 4.36 5.01
C SER A 198 -6.12 4.67 6.17
N GLU A 199 -6.51 4.26 7.37
CA GLU A 199 -5.68 4.21 8.58
C GLU A 199 -5.68 2.75 9.06
N GLN A 200 -4.52 2.11 9.10
CA GLN A 200 -4.40 0.66 9.33
C GLN A 200 -3.31 0.36 10.36
N GLN A 201 -3.62 -0.47 11.35
CA GLN A 201 -2.65 -1.06 12.27
C GLN A 201 -2.15 -2.38 11.67
N LEU A 202 -0.89 -2.42 11.24
CA LEU A 202 -0.27 -3.56 10.55
C LEU A 202 0.41 -4.53 11.53
N THR A 203 1.06 -3.98 12.54
CA THR A 203 1.71 -4.71 13.64
C THR A 203 1.34 -4.04 14.97
N SER A 204 1.81 -4.53 16.11
CA SER A 204 1.59 -3.87 17.41
C SER A 204 2.16 -2.44 17.48
N GLN A 205 3.13 -2.10 16.63
CA GLN A 205 3.80 -0.79 16.63
C GLN A 205 3.72 -0.03 15.30
N LEU A 206 3.37 -0.70 14.20
CA LEU A 206 3.29 -0.08 12.88
C LEU A 206 1.84 0.27 12.55
N ARG A 207 1.50 1.55 12.68
CA ARG A 207 0.29 2.15 12.11
C ARG A 207 0.64 2.91 10.84
N VAL A 208 -0.12 2.70 9.78
CA VAL A 208 0.03 3.42 8.52
C VAL A 208 -1.22 4.23 8.21
N LYS A 209 -1.03 5.42 7.63
CA LYS A 209 -2.08 6.17 6.94
C LYS A 209 -1.70 6.25 5.46
N VAL A 210 -2.63 5.86 4.60
CA VAL A 210 -2.46 5.91 3.14
C VAL A 210 -3.47 6.88 2.58
N VAL A 211 -3.04 7.79 1.70
CA VAL A 211 -3.89 8.71 0.94
C VAL A 211 -3.53 8.60 -0.54
N GLN A 212 -4.50 8.23 -1.38
CA GLN A 212 -4.32 8.17 -2.83
C GLN A 212 -4.21 9.58 -3.40
N LEU A 213 -3.03 9.97 -3.91
CA LEU A 213 -2.80 11.32 -4.45
C LEU A 213 -3.25 11.43 -5.91
N THR A 214 -3.34 10.30 -6.61
CA THR A 214 -3.88 10.19 -7.96
C THR A 214 -5.06 9.21 -8.00
N PRO A 215 -6.24 9.54 -7.43
CA PRO A 215 -7.38 8.62 -7.41
C PRO A 215 -7.96 8.36 -8.81
N ASP A 216 -7.78 9.31 -9.74
CA ASP A 216 -8.18 9.15 -11.13
C ASP A 216 -7.30 8.05 -11.76
N ARG A 217 -7.92 6.89 -12.01
CA ARG A 217 -7.30 5.65 -12.47
C ARG A 217 -6.46 5.87 -13.73
N ARG A 218 -5.17 6.15 -13.57
CA ARG A 218 -4.21 6.08 -14.67
C ARG A 218 -3.76 4.62 -14.76
N HIS A 219 -4.24 3.92 -15.78
CA HIS A 219 -3.69 2.61 -16.11
C HIS A 219 -2.21 2.76 -16.46
N LEU A 220 -1.37 1.87 -15.91
CA LEU A 220 0.00 1.74 -16.35
C LEU A 220 -0.02 1.30 -17.84
N PRO A 221 0.79 1.92 -18.72
CA PRO A 221 0.89 1.51 -20.12
C PRO A 221 1.46 0.10 -20.28
#